data_AF-A0A3D5PDF6-F1
#
_entry.id   AF-A0A3D5PDF6-F1
#
_cell.length_a   1.000
_cell.length_b   1.000
_cell.length_c   1.000
_cell.angle_alpha   90.00
_cell.angle_beta   90.00
_cell.angle_gamma   90.00
#
_symmetry.space_group_name_H-M   'P 1'
#
loop_
_entity.id
_entity.type
_entity.pdbx_description
1 polymer ?
#
loop_
_entity_poly.entity_id
_entity_poly.type
_entity_poly.pdbx_seq_one_letter_code
_entity_poly.pdbx_strand_id
1 'polypeptide(L)'
;MEKKKTMVKDIDRTIYDIKDKVHPSYEVKEGLTPEIVEEISKAKNDPKWMHDFRLKSLEIYNKLKVPDWGPSLDGLNMDDIVTYIRPDTPMRGNWAQVPDDIKNTFERLGIPEAERKSLAGVGAQYDSEVVYHNVREEVRRQGVVYTDMESAIHDPKYGPMVRDHFMKLVPPTDHKFAALHGAVWSGGSFVYVPPHVKVEIPLQSYFRLNAPGAGQFEHTLIILGEGADLHFIEGCSAPKYNVANLHAGCVELYVAKNAHLRYSTIEN
;
A
#
# COMPACT_ATOMS: atom_id res chain seq x y z
N MET A 1 18.87 42.81 -8.70
CA MET A 1 19.30 41.40 -8.62
C MET A 1 18.34 40.59 -9.48
N GLU A 2 18.84 40.04 -10.59
CA GLU A 2 18.07 39.15 -11.46
C GLU A 2 17.66 37.88 -10.72
N LYS A 3 16.38 37.49 -10.84
CA LYS A 3 15.90 36.20 -10.34
C LYS A 3 16.57 35.09 -11.17
N LYS A 4 17.62 34.47 -10.62
CA LYS A 4 18.15 33.20 -11.16
C LYS A 4 17.04 32.16 -11.10
N LYS A 5 16.50 31.78 -12.26
CA LYS A 5 15.70 30.56 -12.39
C LYS A 5 16.60 29.40 -11.97
N THR A 6 16.22 28.69 -10.91
CA THR A 6 16.86 27.43 -10.54
C THR A 6 16.55 26.42 -11.64
N MET A 7 17.49 26.19 -12.54
CA MET A 7 17.45 25.04 -13.44
C MET A 7 17.58 23.79 -12.58
N VAL A 8 16.47 23.11 -12.32
CA VAL A 8 16.48 21.75 -11.82
C VAL A 8 17.02 20.91 -12.98
N LYS A 9 18.20 20.31 -12.83
CA LYS A 9 18.69 19.32 -13.81
C LYS A 9 17.60 18.27 -13.99
N ASP A 10 17.37 17.83 -15.23
CA ASP A 10 16.46 16.71 -15.49
C ASP A 10 16.76 15.58 -14.51
N ILE A 11 15.79 15.25 -13.67
CA ILE A 11 15.91 14.17 -12.72
C ILE A 11 15.98 12.89 -13.56
N ASP A 12 17.06 12.14 -13.42
CA ASP A 12 17.21 10.86 -14.10
C ASP A 12 16.17 9.88 -13.54
N ARG A 13 15.07 9.69 -14.27
CA ARG A 13 13.98 8.76 -13.92
C ARG A 13 14.23 7.34 -14.39
N THR A 14 15.32 7.05 -15.10
CA THR A 14 15.59 5.71 -15.64
C THR A 14 15.73 4.66 -14.55
N ILE A 15 16.06 5.07 -13.32
CA ILE A 15 16.14 4.20 -12.15
C ILE A 15 14.79 3.53 -11.78
N TYR A 16 13.66 4.17 -12.12
CA TYR A 16 12.31 3.64 -11.87
C TYR A 16 11.84 2.70 -12.98
N ASP A 17 12.41 2.82 -14.19
CA ASP A 17 12.04 2.04 -15.38
C ASP A 17 12.74 0.65 -15.45
N ILE A 18 13.56 0.29 -14.46
CA ILE A 18 14.29 -0.98 -14.44
C ILE A 18 13.34 -2.12 -14.06
N LYS A 19 13.20 -3.09 -14.97
CA LYS A 19 12.37 -4.29 -14.81
C LYS A 19 13.19 -5.41 -14.17
N ASP A 20 12.75 -5.90 -13.02
CA ASP A 20 13.34 -7.10 -12.42
C ASP A 20 12.66 -8.35 -12.99
N LYS A 21 13.37 -9.49 -13.01
CA LYS A 21 12.77 -10.76 -13.42
C LYS A 21 11.68 -11.15 -12.42
N VAL A 22 10.46 -11.35 -12.90
CA VAL A 22 9.32 -11.75 -12.07
C VAL A 22 9.43 -13.25 -11.76
N HIS A 23 9.56 -13.59 -10.48
CA HIS A 23 9.49 -14.96 -9.97
C HIS A 23 8.43 -15.00 -8.86
N PRO A 24 7.14 -15.08 -9.20
CA PRO A 24 6.09 -15.10 -8.19
C PRO A 24 6.11 -16.46 -7.49
N SER A 25 5.96 -16.46 -6.17
CA SER A 25 5.72 -17.71 -5.43
C SER A 25 4.30 -18.20 -5.62
N TYR A 26 3.38 -17.29 -5.96
CA TYR A 26 1.97 -17.55 -6.18
C TYR A 26 1.29 -16.39 -6.92
N GLU A 27 0.39 -16.68 -7.84
CA GLU A 27 -0.46 -15.70 -8.53
C GLU A 27 -1.85 -16.28 -8.75
N VAL A 28 -2.88 -15.43 -8.70
CA VAL A 28 -4.23 -15.81 -9.13
C VAL A 28 -4.35 -15.70 -10.64
N LYS A 29 -5.41 -16.30 -11.20
CA LYS A 29 -5.76 -16.07 -12.60
C LYS A 29 -6.15 -14.60 -12.83
N GLU A 30 -5.97 -14.15 -14.07
CA GLU A 30 -6.48 -12.87 -14.54
C GLU A 30 -8.01 -12.80 -14.37
N GLY A 31 -8.51 -11.59 -14.10
CA GLY A 31 -9.94 -11.36 -13.91
C GLY A 31 -10.36 -11.09 -12.49
N LEU A 32 -11.68 -10.97 -12.33
CA LEU A 32 -12.30 -10.72 -11.04
C LEU A 32 -13.56 -11.59 -10.91
N THR A 33 -13.40 -12.75 -10.28
CA THR A 33 -14.49 -13.71 -10.05
C THR A 33 -14.61 -14.06 -8.56
N PRO A 34 -15.75 -14.63 -8.10
CA PRO A 34 -15.90 -15.09 -6.73
C PRO A 34 -14.81 -16.08 -6.32
N GLU A 35 -14.39 -16.97 -7.24
CA GLU A 35 -13.34 -17.96 -6.99
C GLU A 35 -11.98 -17.29 -6.73
N ILE A 36 -11.64 -16.25 -7.48
CA ILE A 36 -10.41 -15.47 -7.27
C ILE A 36 -10.43 -14.77 -5.91
N VAL A 37 -11.57 -14.16 -5.56
CA VAL A 37 -11.71 -13.46 -4.26
C VAL A 37 -11.60 -14.43 -3.09
N GLU A 38 -12.23 -15.60 -3.19
CA GLU A 38 -12.11 -16.71 -2.25
C GLU A 38 -10.67 -17.21 -2.11
N GLU A 39 -9.98 -17.32 -3.24
CA GLU A 39 -8.60 -17.75 -3.32
C GLU A 39 -7.64 -16.75 -2.63
N ILE A 40 -7.79 -15.45 -2.90
CA ILE A 40 -7.06 -14.38 -2.20
C ILE A 40 -7.33 -14.45 -0.70
N SER A 41 -8.60 -14.57 -0.30
CA SER A 41 -8.99 -14.58 1.10
C SER A 41 -8.39 -15.77 1.86
N LYS A 42 -8.36 -16.96 1.24
CA LYS A 42 -7.68 -18.15 1.77
C LYS A 42 -6.17 -17.96 1.83
N ALA A 43 -5.56 -17.43 0.78
CA ALA A 43 -4.12 -17.21 0.71
C ALA A 43 -3.64 -16.24 1.80
N LYS A 44 -4.44 -15.21 2.13
CA LYS A 44 -4.18 -14.24 3.20
C LYS A 44 -4.70 -14.68 4.58
N ASN A 45 -5.31 -15.86 4.67
CA ASN A 45 -5.89 -16.42 5.88
C ASN A 45 -6.86 -15.43 6.56
N ASP A 46 -7.70 -14.74 5.81
CA ASP A 46 -8.56 -13.67 6.32
C ASP A 46 -9.48 -14.15 7.47
N PRO A 47 -9.75 -13.28 8.47
CA PRO A 47 -10.83 -13.54 9.40
C PRO A 47 -12.18 -13.50 8.66
N LYS A 48 -13.18 -14.23 9.17
CA LYS A 48 -14.51 -14.36 8.54
C LYS A 48 -15.12 -13.03 8.08
N TRP A 49 -14.98 -11.97 8.87
CA TRP A 49 -15.57 -10.68 8.53
C TRP A 49 -14.93 -10.06 7.28
N MET A 50 -13.63 -10.24 7.06
CA MET A 50 -12.91 -9.71 5.91
C MET A 50 -13.23 -10.54 4.67
N HIS A 51 -13.26 -11.86 4.80
CA HIS A 51 -13.77 -12.76 3.77
C HIS A 51 -15.16 -12.33 3.26
N ASP A 52 -16.12 -12.18 4.17
CA ASP A 52 -17.48 -11.77 3.82
C ASP A 52 -17.51 -10.34 3.22
N PHE A 53 -16.63 -9.45 3.69
CA PHE A 53 -16.50 -8.09 3.18
C PHE A 53 -16.00 -8.08 1.73
N ARG A 54 -15.01 -8.90 1.39
CA ARG A 54 -14.48 -9.01 0.02
C ARG A 54 -15.55 -9.49 -0.95
N LEU A 55 -16.27 -10.56 -0.60
CA LEU A 55 -17.36 -11.09 -1.43
C LEU A 55 -18.49 -10.06 -1.63
N LYS A 56 -18.87 -9.35 -0.55
CA LYS A 56 -19.87 -8.28 -0.66
C LYS A 56 -19.38 -7.13 -1.56
N SER A 57 -18.10 -6.78 -1.49
CA SER A 57 -17.51 -5.75 -2.35
C SER A 57 -17.53 -6.18 -3.82
N LEU A 58 -17.26 -7.45 -4.11
CA LEU A 58 -17.42 -8.03 -5.46
C LEU A 58 -18.87 -7.95 -5.97
N GLU A 59 -19.85 -8.28 -5.12
CA GLU A 59 -21.26 -8.13 -5.51
C GLU A 59 -21.63 -6.68 -5.85
N ILE A 60 -21.09 -5.72 -5.10
CA ILE A 60 -21.29 -4.29 -5.35
C ILE A 60 -20.62 -3.89 -6.67
N TYR A 61 -19.37 -4.31 -6.89
CA TYR A 61 -18.62 -4.07 -8.13
C TYR A 61 -19.41 -4.51 -9.38
N ASN A 62 -20.00 -5.70 -9.32
CA ASN A 62 -20.78 -6.27 -10.43
C ASN A 62 -22.08 -5.50 -10.72
N LYS A 63 -22.64 -4.81 -9.72
CA LYS A 63 -23.86 -3.99 -9.86
C LYS A 63 -23.54 -2.56 -10.32
N LEU A 64 -22.36 -2.04 -9.98
CA LEU A 64 -21.96 -0.68 -10.32
C LEU A 64 -21.50 -0.57 -11.78
N LYS A 65 -21.83 0.57 -12.39
CA LYS A 65 -21.31 0.96 -13.70
C LYS A 65 -19.94 1.62 -13.53
N VAL A 66 -19.12 1.56 -14.58
CA VAL A 66 -17.89 2.36 -14.64
C VAL A 66 -18.28 3.84 -14.56
N PRO A 67 -17.58 4.67 -13.76
CA PRO A 67 -17.83 6.10 -13.71
C PRO A 67 -17.70 6.75 -15.09
N ASP A 68 -18.52 7.75 -15.37
CA ASP A 68 -18.54 8.50 -16.63
C ASP A 68 -17.70 9.79 -16.61
N TRP A 69 -16.93 9.98 -15.53
CA TRP A 69 -16.04 11.11 -15.33
C TRP A 69 -14.57 10.66 -15.36
N GLY A 70 -13.68 11.59 -15.73
CA GLY A 70 -12.24 11.33 -15.80
C GLY A 70 -11.73 10.92 -17.19
N PRO A 71 -10.49 10.42 -17.29
CA PRO A 71 -9.91 9.94 -18.55
C PRO A 71 -10.63 8.69 -19.06
N SER A 72 -10.52 8.41 -20.36
CA SER A 72 -11.06 7.18 -20.94
C SER A 72 -10.40 5.95 -20.31
N LEU A 73 -11.23 4.94 -20.07
CA LEU A 73 -10.87 3.63 -19.54
C LEU A 73 -11.03 2.52 -20.58
N ASP A 74 -11.17 2.87 -21.87
CA ASP A 74 -11.45 1.91 -22.96
C ASP A 74 -10.36 0.83 -23.13
N GLY A 75 -9.15 1.08 -22.62
CA GLY A 75 -8.04 0.13 -22.61
C GLY A 75 -7.92 -0.72 -21.33
N LEU A 76 -8.81 -0.52 -20.35
CA LEU A 76 -8.80 -1.27 -19.10
C LEU A 76 -9.84 -2.39 -19.17
N ASN A 77 -9.35 -3.63 -19.26
CA ASN A 77 -10.16 -4.83 -19.12
C ASN A 77 -9.72 -5.59 -17.87
N MET A 78 -10.61 -5.70 -16.88
CA MET A 78 -10.28 -6.41 -15.64
C MET A 78 -10.05 -7.90 -15.87
N ASP A 79 -10.63 -8.50 -16.92
CA ASP A 79 -10.42 -9.91 -17.28
C ASP A 79 -8.97 -10.22 -17.69
N ASP A 80 -8.19 -9.18 -18.02
CA ASP A 80 -6.77 -9.28 -18.40
C ASP A 80 -5.83 -8.81 -17.27
N ILE A 81 -6.36 -8.49 -16.09
CA ILE A 81 -5.57 -8.00 -14.95
C ILE A 81 -5.39 -9.11 -13.91
N VAL A 82 -4.15 -9.39 -13.53
CA VAL A 82 -3.84 -10.24 -12.38
C VAL A 82 -4.04 -9.41 -11.10
N THR A 83 -5.05 -9.76 -10.30
CA THR A 83 -5.42 -8.94 -9.13
C THR A 83 -4.59 -9.21 -7.87
N TYR A 84 -3.81 -10.29 -7.85
CA TYR A 84 -2.97 -10.64 -6.71
C TYR A 84 -1.75 -11.45 -7.12
N ILE A 85 -0.56 -10.95 -6.76
CA ILE A 85 0.72 -11.59 -7.01
C ILE A 85 1.53 -11.59 -5.73
N ARG A 86 1.85 -12.79 -5.24
CA ARG A 86 2.73 -12.96 -4.09
C ARG A 86 4.19 -13.08 -4.56
N PRO A 87 5.09 -12.16 -4.16
CA PRO A 87 6.51 -12.29 -4.45
C PRO A 87 7.10 -13.53 -3.73
N ASP A 88 8.20 -14.09 -4.23
CA ASP A 88 8.90 -15.21 -3.58
C ASP A 88 9.79 -14.76 -2.40
N THR A 89 9.20 -13.98 -1.50
CA THR A 89 9.82 -13.63 -0.22
C THR A 89 8.76 -13.38 0.84
N PRO A 90 8.92 -13.94 2.05
CA PRO A 90 8.13 -13.54 3.19
C PRO A 90 8.58 -12.16 3.69
N MET A 91 7.72 -11.48 4.45
CA MET A 91 8.08 -10.24 5.14
C MET A 91 9.28 -10.43 6.07
N ARG A 92 10.26 -9.53 6.00
CA ARG A 92 11.47 -9.53 6.84
C ARG A 92 11.56 -8.26 7.69
N GLY A 93 12.02 -8.40 8.93
CA GLY A 93 12.36 -7.26 9.81
C GLY A 93 13.82 -6.80 9.70
N ASN A 94 14.67 -7.57 9.02
CA ASN A 94 16.09 -7.27 8.83
C ASN A 94 16.41 -7.12 7.34
N TRP A 95 16.92 -5.96 6.96
CA TRP A 95 17.27 -5.63 5.59
C TRP A 95 18.23 -6.66 4.97
N ALA A 96 19.17 -7.20 5.74
CA ALA A 96 20.14 -8.19 5.26
C ALA A 96 19.48 -9.51 4.79
N GLN A 97 18.26 -9.80 5.23
CA GLN A 97 17.51 -11.02 4.90
C GLN A 97 16.58 -10.87 3.70
N VAL A 98 16.43 -9.65 3.15
CA VAL A 98 15.67 -9.40 1.92
C VAL A 98 16.46 -9.97 0.72
N PRO A 99 15.82 -10.61 -0.27
CA PRO A 99 16.51 -11.07 -1.48
C PRO A 99 17.26 -9.96 -2.23
N ASP A 100 18.37 -10.31 -2.89
CA ASP A 100 19.28 -9.31 -3.47
C ASP A 100 18.70 -8.54 -4.66
N ASP A 101 17.83 -9.16 -5.45
CA ASP A 101 17.05 -8.50 -6.51
C ASP A 101 16.17 -7.38 -5.95
N ILE A 102 15.44 -7.66 -4.89
CA ILE A 102 14.58 -6.69 -4.19
C ILE A 102 15.44 -5.60 -3.50
N LYS A 103 16.53 -5.99 -2.81
CA LYS A 103 17.45 -5.03 -2.18
C LYS A 103 18.04 -4.05 -3.19
N ASN A 104 18.57 -4.55 -4.31
CA ASN A 104 19.21 -3.72 -5.34
C ASN A 104 18.25 -2.67 -5.87
N THR A 105 16.98 -3.06 -6.04
CA THR A 105 15.91 -2.17 -6.43
C THR A 105 15.68 -1.05 -5.42
N PHE A 106 15.55 -1.36 -4.12
CA PHE A 106 15.34 -0.35 -3.09
C PHE A 106 16.60 0.46 -2.74
N GLU A 107 17.80 -0.09 -2.94
CA GLU A 107 19.07 0.64 -2.83
C GLU A 107 19.17 1.74 -3.89
N ARG A 108 18.78 1.46 -5.14
CA ARG A 108 18.71 2.48 -6.20
C ARG A 108 17.72 3.59 -5.88
N LEU A 109 16.65 3.25 -5.17
CA LEU A 109 15.63 4.19 -4.70
C LEU A 109 16.06 4.95 -3.43
N GLY A 110 17.22 4.63 -2.85
CA GLY A 110 17.78 5.31 -1.68
C GLY A 110 17.11 4.99 -0.34
N ILE A 111 16.26 3.96 -0.28
CA ILE A 111 15.48 3.63 0.94
C ILE A 111 16.37 3.26 2.15
N PRO A 112 17.41 2.42 2.01
CA PRO A 112 18.26 2.05 3.15
C PRO A 112 19.09 3.21 3.72
N GLU A 113 19.39 4.22 2.90
CA GLU A 113 20.05 5.44 3.36
C GLU A 113 19.07 6.34 4.12
N ALA A 114 17.86 6.52 3.57
CA ALA A 114 16.79 7.28 4.21
C ALA A 114 16.42 6.69 5.57
N GLU A 115 16.30 5.35 5.67
CA GLU A 115 16.00 4.66 6.93
C GLU A 115 17.02 4.99 8.03
N ARG A 116 18.31 4.81 7.71
CA ARG A 116 19.40 5.02 8.67
C ARG A 116 19.52 6.48 9.11
N LYS A 117 19.29 7.43 8.19
CA LYS A 117 19.54 8.85 8.45
C LYS A 117 18.32 9.62 8.95
N SER A 118 17.11 9.26 8.52
CA SER A 118 15.99 10.21 8.52
C SER A 118 14.60 9.63 8.79
N LEU A 119 14.44 8.31 8.95
CA LEU A 119 13.13 7.70 9.17
C LEU A 119 13.01 6.99 10.52
N ALA A 120 11.84 7.13 11.15
CA ALA A 120 11.46 6.44 12.39
C ALA A 120 11.00 5.00 12.14
N GLY A 121 10.63 4.69 10.91
CA GLY A 121 10.26 3.37 10.47
C GLY A 121 10.06 3.36 8.96
N VAL A 122 10.21 2.20 8.37
CA VAL A 122 10.05 1.99 6.94
C VAL A 122 9.32 0.68 6.68
N GLY A 123 8.38 0.73 5.73
CA GLY A 123 7.68 -0.40 5.17
C GLY A 123 7.94 -0.41 3.67
N ALA A 124 8.20 -1.57 3.10
CA ALA A 124 8.42 -1.72 1.68
C ALA A 124 7.57 -2.87 1.15
N GLN A 125 6.71 -2.57 0.19
CA GLN A 125 5.87 -3.52 -0.52
C GLN A 125 6.36 -3.71 -1.94
N TYR A 126 6.35 -4.98 -2.35
CA TYR A 126 6.70 -5.42 -3.69
C TYR A 126 5.53 -6.22 -4.24
N ASP A 127 5.00 -5.79 -5.39
CA ASP A 127 3.74 -6.26 -5.95
C ASP A 127 2.60 -6.18 -4.90
N SER A 128 2.03 -7.31 -4.48
CA SER A 128 0.87 -7.38 -3.57
C SER A 128 1.20 -7.61 -2.09
N GLU A 129 2.48 -7.69 -1.70
CA GLU A 129 2.89 -8.03 -0.32
C GLU A 129 3.97 -7.13 0.25
N VAL A 130 3.91 -6.86 1.55
CA VAL A 130 4.97 -6.16 2.30
C VAL A 130 6.14 -7.11 2.51
N VAL A 131 7.32 -6.76 1.99
CA VAL A 131 8.53 -7.60 2.01
C VAL A 131 9.52 -7.15 3.07
N TYR A 132 9.46 -5.89 3.50
CA TYR A 132 10.29 -5.33 4.56
C TYR A 132 9.49 -4.41 5.47
N HIS A 133 9.69 -4.54 6.78
CA HIS A 133 9.08 -3.64 7.73
C HIS A 133 9.95 -3.48 8.99
N ASN A 134 10.27 -2.24 9.35
CA ASN A 134 11.03 -1.92 10.55
C ASN A 134 10.57 -0.60 11.19
N VAL A 135 10.56 -0.56 12.52
CA VAL A 135 10.21 0.63 13.31
C VAL A 135 11.22 0.76 14.43
N ARG A 136 11.78 1.97 14.59
CA ARG A 136 12.72 2.29 15.66
C ARG A 136 12.11 1.97 17.02
N GLU A 137 12.94 1.41 17.89
CA GLU A 137 12.52 1.00 19.22
C GLU A 137 12.01 2.18 20.05
N GLU A 138 12.56 3.39 19.87
CA GLU A 138 12.07 4.59 20.57
C GLU A 138 10.61 4.91 20.23
N VAL A 139 10.23 4.78 18.96
CA VAL A 139 8.87 5.05 18.49
C VAL A 139 7.90 3.97 18.96
N ARG A 140 8.34 2.71 18.95
CA ARG A 140 7.54 1.59 19.49
C ARG A 140 7.27 1.76 20.99
N ARG A 141 8.25 2.25 21.76
CA ARG A 141 8.10 2.51 23.21
C ARG A 141 7.11 3.63 23.51
N GLN A 142 6.86 4.55 22.58
CA GLN A 142 5.80 5.55 22.69
C GLN A 142 4.40 4.96 22.44
N GLY A 143 4.30 3.67 22.11
CA GLY A 143 3.05 2.99 21.82
C GLY A 143 2.54 3.20 20.40
N VAL A 144 3.36 3.82 19.52
CA VAL A 144 3.07 3.94 18.09
C VAL A 144 3.10 2.55 17.47
N VAL A 145 2.09 2.29 16.65
CA VAL A 145 2.00 1.07 15.84
C VAL A 145 2.18 1.50 14.41
N TYR A 146 3.13 0.86 13.76
CA TYR A 146 3.26 0.87 12.31
C TYR A 146 3.53 -0.58 11.93
N THR A 147 2.72 -1.13 11.03
CA THR A 147 2.81 -2.51 10.51
C THR A 147 2.04 -2.60 9.20
N ASP A 148 2.16 -3.72 8.48
CA ASP A 148 1.30 -4.04 7.34
C ASP A 148 -0.16 -4.30 7.75
N MET A 149 -1.09 -4.13 6.80
CA MET A 149 -2.52 -4.29 7.06
C MET A 149 -2.90 -5.72 7.45
N GLU A 150 -2.25 -6.73 6.86
CA GLU A 150 -2.50 -8.14 7.15
C GLU A 150 -2.18 -8.46 8.61
N SER A 151 -1.01 -8.07 9.10
CA SER A 151 -0.63 -8.19 10.51
C SER A 151 -1.61 -7.45 11.41
N ALA A 152 -2.03 -6.23 11.04
CA ALA A 152 -2.96 -5.44 11.84
C ALA A 152 -4.35 -6.08 11.97
N ILE A 153 -4.86 -6.73 10.92
CA ILE A 153 -6.16 -7.42 10.94
C ILE A 153 -6.13 -8.64 11.86
N HIS A 154 -4.99 -9.35 11.90
CA HIS A 154 -4.80 -10.54 12.73
C HIS A 154 -4.40 -10.24 14.18
N ASP A 155 -3.96 -9.02 14.46
CA ASP A 155 -3.59 -8.61 15.80
C ASP A 155 -4.82 -8.59 16.73
N PRO A 156 -4.78 -9.25 17.90
CA PRO A 156 -5.93 -9.33 18.81
C PRO A 156 -6.33 -7.98 19.42
N LYS A 157 -5.40 -7.02 19.48
CA LYS A 157 -5.63 -5.66 19.99
C LYS A 157 -6.06 -4.72 18.88
N TYR A 158 -5.45 -4.78 17.70
CA TYR A 158 -5.70 -3.83 16.62
C TYR A 158 -6.70 -4.32 15.56
N GLY A 159 -6.92 -5.62 15.41
CA GLY A 159 -7.89 -6.20 14.47
C GLY A 159 -9.32 -5.66 14.64
N PRO A 160 -9.85 -5.51 15.88
CA PRO A 160 -11.13 -4.84 16.10
C PRO A 160 -11.13 -3.38 15.62
N MET A 161 -10.03 -2.65 15.86
CA MET A 161 -9.87 -1.27 15.41
C MET A 161 -9.85 -1.20 13.88
N VAL A 162 -9.10 -2.08 13.21
CA VAL A 162 -9.10 -2.16 11.74
C VAL A 162 -10.51 -2.44 11.23
N ARG A 163 -11.22 -3.43 11.79
CA ARG A 163 -12.59 -3.76 11.38
C ARG A 163 -13.57 -2.58 11.49
N ASP A 164 -13.40 -1.75 12.51
CA ASP A 164 -14.29 -0.61 12.76
C ASP A 164 -14.01 0.59 11.82
N HIS A 165 -12.83 0.65 11.21
CA HIS A 165 -12.40 1.77 10.37
C HIS A 165 -12.25 1.41 8.88
N PHE A 166 -11.97 0.14 8.56
CA PHE A 166 -11.71 -0.30 7.20
C PHE A 166 -12.90 -0.06 6.27
N MET A 167 -12.64 0.70 5.20
CA MET A 167 -13.55 1.14 4.16
C MET A 167 -14.84 1.75 4.72
N LYS A 168 -14.71 2.69 5.65
CA LYS A 168 -15.83 3.48 6.19
C LYS A 168 -15.83 4.91 5.67
N LEU A 169 -14.65 5.50 5.46
CA LEU A 169 -14.54 6.80 4.79
C LEU A 169 -14.67 6.63 3.28
N VAL A 170 -14.16 5.53 2.74
CA VAL A 170 -14.29 5.14 1.34
C VAL A 170 -15.02 3.80 1.24
N PRO A 171 -16.36 3.77 1.40
CA PRO A 171 -17.11 2.53 1.34
C PRO A 171 -17.12 1.95 -0.09
N PRO A 172 -17.28 0.62 -0.25
CA PRO A 172 -17.34 -0.02 -1.58
C PRO A 172 -18.44 0.53 -2.49
N THR A 173 -19.43 1.21 -1.94
CA THR A 173 -20.55 1.80 -2.69
C THR A 173 -20.23 3.14 -3.35
N ASP A 174 -19.08 3.77 -3.06
CA ASP A 174 -18.74 5.09 -3.60
C ASP A 174 -18.59 5.07 -5.12
N HIS A 175 -17.83 4.12 -5.64
CA HIS A 175 -17.67 3.90 -7.08
C HIS A 175 -17.14 2.49 -7.37
N LYS A 176 -17.18 2.12 -8.66
CA LYS A 176 -16.78 0.78 -9.12
C LYS A 176 -15.37 0.39 -8.67
N PHE A 177 -14.40 1.31 -8.73
CA PHE A 177 -13.03 1.02 -8.29
C PHE A 177 -12.86 0.93 -6.76
N ALA A 178 -13.70 1.59 -5.95
CA ALA A 178 -13.73 1.37 -4.50
C ALA A 178 -14.25 -0.04 -4.19
N ALA A 179 -15.29 -0.49 -4.91
CA ALA A 179 -15.78 -1.86 -4.81
C ALA A 179 -14.73 -2.90 -5.25
N LEU A 180 -14.00 -2.62 -6.33
CA LEU A 180 -12.88 -3.43 -6.78
C LEU A 180 -11.82 -3.55 -5.68
N HIS A 181 -11.36 -2.41 -5.16
CA HIS A 181 -10.39 -2.37 -4.07
C HIS A 181 -10.86 -3.22 -2.89
N GLY A 182 -12.11 -3.04 -2.42
CA GLY A 182 -12.65 -3.83 -1.31
C GLY A 182 -12.69 -5.34 -1.55
N ALA A 183 -12.78 -5.79 -2.80
CA ALA A 183 -12.76 -7.21 -3.14
C ALA A 183 -11.34 -7.79 -3.11
N VAL A 184 -10.35 -7.07 -3.64
CA VAL A 184 -9.01 -7.63 -3.94
C VAL A 184 -7.84 -6.93 -3.25
N TRP A 185 -8.10 -6.01 -2.31
CA TRP A 185 -7.04 -5.30 -1.60
C TRP A 185 -5.98 -6.26 -1.04
N SER A 186 -4.72 -5.85 -1.16
CA SER A 186 -3.56 -6.63 -0.73
C SER A 186 -2.38 -5.73 -0.39
N GLY A 187 -1.79 -5.98 0.77
CA GLY A 187 -0.76 -5.16 1.35
C GLY A 187 -1.30 -3.82 1.87
N GLY A 188 -0.41 -2.84 1.95
CA GLY A 188 -0.70 -1.53 2.51
C GLY A 188 -0.10 -1.35 3.90
N SER A 189 -0.60 -0.36 4.63
CA SER A 189 0.01 0.10 5.88
C SER A 189 -1.05 0.43 6.92
N PHE A 190 -0.88 -0.10 8.12
CA PHE A 190 -1.64 0.28 9.30
C PHE A 190 -0.76 1.12 10.22
N VAL A 191 -1.22 2.32 10.55
CA VAL A 191 -0.55 3.20 11.51
C VAL A 191 -1.54 3.64 12.59
N TYR A 192 -1.18 3.42 13.85
CA TYR A 192 -1.89 3.98 14.99
C TYR A 192 -0.93 4.79 15.87
N VAL A 193 -1.30 6.05 16.13
CA VAL A 193 -0.56 6.94 17.04
C VAL A 193 -1.42 7.22 18.27
N PRO A 194 -1.00 6.84 19.49
CA PRO A 194 -1.77 7.08 20.70
C PRO A 194 -2.03 8.57 20.98
N PRO A 195 -3.04 8.91 21.79
CA PRO A 195 -3.30 10.29 22.19
C PRO A 195 -2.05 10.97 22.77
N HIS A 196 -1.86 12.23 22.38
CA HIS A 196 -0.77 13.12 22.82
C HIS A 196 0.65 12.67 22.47
N VAL A 197 0.81 11.60 21.67
CA VAL A 197 2.12 11.16 21.17
C VAL A 197 2.49 11.95 19.92
N LYS A 198 3.72 12.47 19.90
CA LYS A 198 4.29 13.16 18.74
C LYS A 198 5.44 12.34 18.17
N VAL A 199 5.30 11.94 16.91
CA VAL A 199 6.34 11.21 16.18
C VAL A 199 7.25 12.22 15.49
N GLU A 200 8.39 12.54 16.11
CA GLU A 200 9.28 13.62 15.65
C GLU A 200 9.97 13.33 14.30
N ILE A 201 10.17 12.05 13.99
CA ILE A 201 10.82 11.58 12.77
C ILE A 201 9.74 10.92 11.90
N PRO A 202 9.68 11.19 10.58
CA PRO A 202 8.63 10.65 9.73
C PRO A 202 8.68 9.12 9.62
N LEU A 203 7.51 8.52 9.44
CA LEU A 203 7.34 7.14 8.97
C LEU A 203 7.22 7.14 7.45
N GLN A 204 7.73 6.09 6.80
CA GLN A 204 7.62 5.97 5.35
C GLN A 204 7.15 4.57 4.90
N SER A 205 6.20 4.53 3.98
CA SER A 205 5.86 3.34 3.20
C SER A 205 6.30 3.53 1.75
N TYR A 206 6.81 2.46 1.14
CA TYR A 206 7.14 2.46 -0.27
C TYR A 206 6.53 1.26 -0.99
N PHE A 207 5.84 1.52 -2.09
CA PHE A 207 5.15 0.54 -2.90
C PHE A 207 5.82 0.45 -4.27
N ARG A 208 6.17 -0.77 -4.69
CA ARG A 208 6.70 -1.02 -6.02
C ARG A 208 5.90 -2.10 -6.72
N LEU A 209 5.30 -1.75 -7.85
CA LEU A 209 4.66 -2.71 -8.76
C LEU A 209 5.67 -3.12 -9.84
N ASN A 210 6.10 -4.38 -9.86
CA ASN A 210 7.07 -4.86 -10.84
C ASN A 210 6.44 -5.79 -11.87
N ALA A 211 5.41 -6.56 -11.55
CA ALA A 211 4.81 -7.50 -12.50
C ALA A 211 4.01 -6.79 -13.62
N PRO A 212 4.20 -7.16 -14.91
CA PRO A 212 3.39 -6.64 -16.02
C PRO A 212 1.99 -7.26 -16.03
N GLY A 213 0.96 -6.47 -16.35
CA GLY A 213 -0.44 -6.91 -16.38
C GLY A 213 -1.06 -7.07 -15.00
N ALA A 214 -0.38 -6.55 -13.96
CA ALA A 214 -0.80 -6.69 -12.58
C ALA A 214 -1.57 -5.47 -12.08
N GLY A 215 -2.45 -5.72 -11.11
CA GLY A 215 -3.10 -4.70 -10.30
C GLY A 215 -2.43 -4.52 -8.94
N GLN A 216 -2.29 -3.27 -8.49
CA GLN A 216 -1.89 -2.93 -7.12
C GLN A 216 -3.06 -2.31 -6.36
N PHE A 217 -3.36 -2.86 -5.20
CA PHE A 217 -4.55 -2.53 -4.40
C PHE A 217 -4.19 -2.38 -2.92
N GLU A 218 -3.15 -1.61 -2.62
CA GLU A 218 -2.68 -1.39 -1.26
C GLU A 218 -3.63 -0.48 -0.47
N HIS A 219 -3.84 -0.81 0.80
CA HIS A 219 -4.73 -0.05 1.68
C HIS A 219 -3.93 0.60 2.82
N THR A 220 -3.90 1.93 2.86
CA THR A 220 -3.25 2.67 3.95
C THR A 220 -4.30 3.18 4.93
N LEU A 221 -4.30 2.64 6.15
CA LEU A 221 -5.18 3.05 7.26
C LEU A 221 -4.35 3.72 8.37
N ILE A 222 -4.57 5.01 8.57
CA ILE A 222 -3.87 5.81 9.59
C ILE A 222 -4.87 6.37 10.60
N ILE A 223 -4.63 6.10 11.88
CA ILE A 223 -5.49 6.51 13.00
C ILE A 223 -4.66 7.27 14.03
N LEU A 224 -4.97 8.55 14.23
CA LEU A 224 -4.34 9.43 15.22
C LEU A 224 -5.28 9.66 16.39
N GLY A 225 -4.82 9.37 17.60
CA GLY A 225 -5.50 9.73 18.85
C GLY A 225 -5.50 11.24 19.13
N GLU A 226 -6.29 11.68 20.10
CA GLU A 226 -6.42 13.12 20.42
C GLU A 226 -5.05 13.77 20.70
N GLY A 227 -4.75 14.89 20.04
CA GLY A 227 -3.49 15.61 20.23
C GLY A 227 -2.24 14.91 19.68
N ALA A 228 -2.37 13.82 18.92
CA ALA A 228 -1.25 13.12 18.30
C ALA A 228 -0.65 13.91 17.12
N ASP A 229 0.63 13.71 16.83
CA ASP A 229 1.32 14.31 15.68
C ASP A 229 2.09 13.25 14.88
N LEU A 230 1.85 13.18 13.57
CA LEU A 230 2.53 12.27 12.66
C LEU A 230 2.86 12.96 11.34
N HIS A 231 4.08 12.73 10.85
CA HIS A 231 4.40 12.88 9.43
C HIS A 231 4.56 11.48 8.81
N PHE A 232 3.70 11.17 7.85
CA PHE A 232 3.74 9.95 7.06
C PHE A 232 4.08 10.26 5.60
N ILE A 233 5.01 9.49 5.03
CA ILE A 233 5.47 9.60 3.65
C ILE A 233 5.11 8.32 2.91
N GLU A 234 4.43 8.45 1.79
CA GLU A 234 4.11 7.34 0.90
C GLU A 234 4.85 7.54 -0.43
N GLY A 235 5.53 6.52 -0.92
CA GLY A 235 6.19 6.54 -2.21
C GLY A 235 5.75 5.38 -3.07
N CYS A 236 5.47 5.63 -4.35
CA CYS A 236 5.12 4.60 -5.32
C CYS A 236 6.05 4.69 -6.54
N SER A 237 6.43 3.54 -7.09
CA SER A 237 7.11 3.46 -8.39
C SER A 237 6.69 2.24 -9.18
N ALA A 238 6.63 2.37 -10.50
CA ALA A 238 6.37 1.28 -11.41
C ALA A 238 7.26 1.39 -12.68
N PRO A 239 7.82 0.29 -13.19
CA PRO A 239 8.48 0.28 -14.49
C PRO A 239 7.45 0.53 -15.60
N LYS A 240 7.85 1.23 -16.66
CA LYS A 240 6.98 1.34 -17.86
C LYS A 240 6.84 0.01 -18.59
N TYR A 241 5.60 -0.44 -18.69
CA TYR A 241 5.20 -1.57 -19.52
C TYR A 241 4.35 -1.13 -20.71
N ASN A 242 4.39 -1.91 -21.79
CA ASN A 242 3.53 -1.71 -22.96
C ASN A 242 2.16 -2.44 -22.80
N VAL A 243 1.83 -2.85 -21.57
CA VAL A 243 0.55 -3.48 -21.20
C VAL A 243 -0.10 -2.62 -20.13
N ALA A 244 -1.43 -2.66 -20.04
CA ALA A 244 -2.17 -1.95 -19.00
C ALA A 244 -1.80 -2.53 -17.63
N ASN A 245 -1.45 -1.66 -16.68
CA ASN A 245 -1.37 -1.99 -15.27
C ASN A 245 -2.34 -1.09 -14.53
N LEU A 246 -2.92 -1.59 -13.44
CA LEU A 246 -3.89 -0.84 -12.65
C LEU A 246 -3.32 -0.58 -11.26
N HIS A 247 -3.23 0.67 -10.85
CA HIS A 247 -3.01 1.03 -9.46
C HIS A 247 -4.30 1.66 -8.93
N ALA A 248 -4.89 1.01 -7.93
CA ALA A 248 -6.12 1.43 -7.28
C ALA A 248 -5.95 1.33 -5.76
N GLY A 249 -5.03 2.12 -5.23
CA GLY A 249 -4.78 2.31 -3.80
C GLY A 249 -5.93 3.00 -3.08
N CYS A 250 -6.05 2.74 -1.78
CA CYS A 250 -7.04 3.38 -0.91
C CYS A 250 -6.37 3.88 0.36
N VAL A 251 -6.64 5.13 0.73
CA VAL A 251 -6.06 5.77 1.91
C VAL A 251 -7.17 6.31 2.80
N GLU A 252 -7.23 5.83 4.04
CA GLU A 252 -8.19 6.28 5.05
C GLU A 252 -7.45 6.91 6.24
N LEU A 253 -7.70 8.21 6.46
CA LEU A 253 -7.01 9.03 7.45
C LEU A 253 -7.98 9.48 8.54
N TYR A 254 -7.85 8.92 9.73
CA TYR A 254 -8.62 9.29 10.91
C TYR A 254 -7.79 10.19 11.82
N VAL A 255 -8.13 11.48 11.85
CA VAL A 255 -7.42 12.49 12.65
C VAL A 255 -8.34 12.97 13.78
N ALA A 256 -8.06 12.54 15.01
CA ALA A 256 -8.86 12.94 16.16
C ALA A 256 -8.68 14.42 16.52
N LYS A 257 -9.47 14.87 17.50
CA LYS A 257 -9.44 16.25 18.01
C LYS A 257 -8.00 16.68 18.34
N ASN A 258 -7.62 17.90 17.95
CA ASN A 258 -6.30 18.48 18.20
C ASN A 258 -5.10 17.69 17.66
N ALA A 259 -5.33 16.61 16.91
CA ALA A 259 -4.27 15.85 16.27
C ALA A 259 -3.85 16.52 14.96
N HIS A 260 -2.62 16.23 14.53
CA HIS A 260 -2.02 16.76 13.30
C HIS A 260 -1.40 15.62 12.49
N LEU A 261 -1.81 15.50 11.24
CA LEU A 261 -1.23 14.58 10.28
C LEU A 261 -0.69 15.36 9.09
N ARG A 262 0.60 15.20 8.81
CA ARG A 262 1.19 15.53 7.52
C ARG A 262 1.31 14.24 6.71
N TYR A 263 0.57 14.16 5.62
CA TYR A 263 0.65 13.05 4.67
C TYR A 263 1.31 13.54 3.38
N SER A 264 2.35 12.86 2.89
CA SER A 264 3.12 13.26 1.71
C SER A 264 3.26 12.09 0.75
N THR A 265 2.72 12.21 -0.47
CA THR A 265 2.81 11.18 -1.50
C THR A 265 3.81 11.56 -2.59
N ILE A 266 4.61 10.59 -3.05
CA ILE A 266 5.61 10.73 -4.11
C ILE A 266 5.40 9.62 -5.14
N GLU A 267 4.83 9.96 -6.29
CA GLU A 267 4.56 9.07 -7.43
C GLU A 267 5.60 9.27 -8.53
N ASN A 268 6.32 8.21 -8.96
CA ASN A 268 7.34 8.28 -10.03
C ASN A 268 7.19 7.23 -11.12
#